data_AF-A0A7J9QXN1-F1
#
_entry.id   AF-A0A7J9QXN1-F1
#
_cell.length_a   1.000
_cell.length_b   1.000
_cell.length_c   1.000
_cell.angle_alpha   90.00
_cell.angle_beta   90.00
_cell.angle_gamma   90.00
#
_symmetry.space_group_name_H-M   'P 1'
#
loop_
_entity.id
_entity.type
_entity.pdbx_description
1 polymer ?
#
loop_
_entity_poly.entity_id
_entity_poly.type
_entity_poly.pdbx_seq_one_letter_code
_entity_poly.pdbx_strand_id
1 'polypeptide(L)' 'MTSQRNKSKTLLIILCGILILILAILFSNSSCGIQHMTILNEIDSYQETLDPEFCEIIVEKIDLFNDSCKPQIEILDCG' A
#
# COMPACT_ATOMS: atom_id res chain seq x y z
N MET A 1 -5.14 36.19 -29.54
CA MET A 1 -4.99 35.74 -28.13
C MET A 1 -5.58 34.33 -27.90
N THR A 2 -5.26 33.35 -28.76
CA THR A 2 -5.76 31.95 -28.65
C THR A 2 -4.66 30.93 -28.31
N SER A 3 -3.39 31.23 -28.63
CA SER A 3 -2.25 30.32 -28.39
C SER A 3 -1.81 30.25 -26.91
N GLN A 4 -1.75 31.39 -26.21
CA GLN A 4 -1.37 31.44 -24.79
C GLN A 4 -2.38 30.72 -23.87
N ARG A 5 -3.67 30.79 -24.20
CA ARG A 5 -4.76 30.12 -23.45
C ARG A 5 -4.74 28.60 -23.60
N ASN A 6 -4.20 28.06 -24.70
CA ASN A 6 -4.11 26.62 -24.91
C ASN A 6 -2.89 26.03 -24.20
N LYS A 7 -1.75 26.74 -24.20
CA LYS A 7 -0.55 26.33 -23.44
C LYS A 7 -0.80 26.27 -21.93
N SER A 8 -1.55 27.23 -21.35
CA SER A 8 -1.88 27.20 -19.92
C SER A 8 -2.83 26.05 -19.54
N LYS A 9 -3.80 25.72 -20.41
CA LYS A 9 -4.67 24.55 -20.22
C LYS A 9 -3.90 23.24 -20.28
N THR A 10 -2.98 23.09 -21.24
CA THR A 10 -2.14 21.89 -21.35
C THR A 10 -1.25 21.71 -20.12
N LEU A 11 -0.63 22.78 -19.62
CA LEU A 11 0.17 22.71 -18.38
C LEU A 11 -0.69 22.34 -17.16
N LEU A 12 -1.90 22.88 -17.07
CA LEU A 12 -2.83 22.55 -15.98
C LEU A 12 -3.26 21.08 -16.03
N ILE A 13 -3.50 20.52 -17.22
CA ILE A 13 -3.83 19.09 -17.38
C ILE A 13 -2.67 18.21 -16.94
N ILE A 14 -1.43 18.55 -17.31
CA ILE A 14 -0.23 17.79 -16.90
C ILE A 14 -0.08 17.84 -15.38
N LEU A 15 -0.23 19.01 -14.77
CA LEU A 15 -0.15 19.17 -13.32
C LEU A 15 -1.23 18.36 -12.59
N CYS A 16 -2.48 18.41 -13.07
CA CYS A 16 -3.56 17.59 -12.52
C CYS A 16 -3.27 16.09 -12.67
N GLY A 17 -2.72 15.65 -13.80
CA GLY A 17 -2.34 14.25 -14.00
C GLY A 17 -1.30 13.77 -12.98
N ILE A 18 -0.25 14.57 -12.75
CA ILE A 18 0.76 14.27 -11.73
C ILE A 18 0.14 14.23 -10.33
N LEU A 19 -0.73 15.18 -10.00
CA LEU A 19 -1.40 15.22 -8.70
C LEU A 19 -2.27 13.97 -8.48
N ILE A 20 -3.03 13.54 -9.48
CA ILE A 20 -3.86 12.33 -9.41
C ILE A 20 -2.99 11.08 -9.21
N LEU A 21 -1.85 10.98 -9.90
CA LEU A 21 -0.92 9.87 -9.71
C LEU A 21 -0.35 9.82 -8.29
N ILE A 22 0.05 10.96 -7.73
CA ILE A 22 0.56 11.03 -6.35
C ILE A 22 -0.53 10.60 -5.36
N LEU A 23 -1.76 11.10 -5.53
CA LEU A 23 -2.88 10.70 -4.68
C LEU A 23 -3.16 9.20 -4.80
N ALA A 24 -3.14 8.64 -6.01
CA ALA A 24 -3.34 7.20 -6.21
C ALA A 24 -2.30 6.35 -5.44
N ILE A 25 -1.03 6.77 -5.41
CA ILE A 25 0.03 6.08 -4.66
C ILE A 25 -0.18 6.21 -3.14
N LEU A 26 -0.59 7.39 -2.66
CA LEU A 26 -0.85 7.57 -1.23
C LEU A 26 -2.04 6.72 -0.75
N PHE A 27 -3.12 6.69 -1.54
CA PHE A 27 -4.30 5.90 -1.22
C PHE A 27 -4.10 4.39 -1.43
N SER A 28 -3.16 3.97 -2.29
CA SER A 28 -2.86 2.55 -2.48
C SER A 28 -2.23 1.93 -1.25
N ASN A 29 -1.36 2.66 -0.55
CA ASN A 29 -0.71 2.17 0.67
C ASN A 29 -1.70 2.02 1.85
N SER A 30 -2.80 2.78 1.85
CA SER A 30 -3.88 2.66 2.83
C SER A 30 -4.96 1.64 2.43
N SER A 31 -4.86 1.01 1.26
CA SER A 31 -5.87 0.07 0.81
C SER A 31 -5.72 -1.26 1.53
N CYS A 32 -6.77 -1.67 2.25
CA CYS A 32 -6.83 -2.99 2.91
C CYS A 32 -6.48 -4.13 1.95
N GLY A 33 -6.91 -4.07 0.69
CA GLY A 33 -6.60 -5.13 -0.27
C GLY A 33 -5.10 -5.23 -0.62
N ILE A 34 -4.41 -4.09 -0.69
CA ILE A 34 -2.98 -4.05 -0.97
C ILE A 34 -2.19 -4.50 0.25
N GLN A 35 -2.52 -3.97 1.44
CA GLN A 35 -1.90 -4.38 2.69
C GLN A 35 -2.07 -5.88 2.94
N HIS A 36 -3.26 -6.43 2.70
CA HIS A 36 -3.52 -7.86 2.81
C HIS A 36 -2.59 -8.68 1.91
N MET A 37 -2.43 -8.29 0.64
CA MET A 37 -1.52 -8.97 -0.28
C MET A 37 -0.05 -8.85 0.13
N THR A 38 0.37 -7.67 0.61
CA THR A 38 1.73 -7.45 1.10
C THR A 38 2.04 -8.33 2.30
N ILE A 39 1.15 -8.38 3.29
CA ILE A 39 1.32 -9.23 4.48
C ILE A 39 1.41 -10.70 4.06
N LEU A 40 0.52 -11.19 3.19
CA LEU A 40 0.59 -12.57 2.70
C LEU A 40 1.93 -12.91 2.02
N ASN A 41 2.50 -11.96 1.27
CA ASN A 41 3.82 -12.15 0.64
C ASN A 41 4.96 -12.14 1.67
N GLU A 42 4.87 -11.33 2.73
CA GLU A 42 5.83 -11.38 3.83
C GLU A 42 5.75 -12.70 4.61
N ILE A 43 4.54 -13.24 4.82
CA ILE A 43 4.32 -14.57 5.42
C ILE A 43 5.00 -15.66 4.57
N ASP A 44 4.82 -15.61 3.25
CA ASP A 44 5.49 -16.54 2.31
C ASP A 44 7.02 -16.45 2.42
N SER A 45 7.57 -15.23 2.44
CA SER A 45 9.01 -15.02 2.64
C SER A 45 9.51 -15.48 4.02
N TYR A 46 8.68 -15.36 5.07
CA TYR A 46 8.99 -15.92 6.38
C TYR A 46 9.07 -17.45 6.32
N GLN A 47 8.18 -18.12 5.60
CA GLN A 47 8.24 -19.59 5.47
C GLN A 47 9.55 -20.09 4.85
N GLU A 48 10.22 -19.28 4.03
CA GLU A 48 11.54 -19.60 3.46
C GLU A 48 12.69 -19.39 4.45
N THR A 49 12.60 -18.34 5.28
CA THR A 49 13.69 -17.92 6.17
C THR A 49 13.61 -18.51 7.57
N LEU A 50 12.38 -18.76 8.06
CA LEU A 50 12.03 -19.23 9.39
C LEU A 50 12.69 -18.40 10.51
N ASP A 51 12.87 -17.10 10.28
CA ASP A 51 13.44 -16.18 11.25
C ASP A 51 12.37 -15.71 12.26
N PRO A 52 12.49 -16.07 13.56
CA PRO A 52 11.50 -15.70 14.56
C PRO A 52 11.38 -14.19 14.76
N GLU A 53 12.46 -13.42 14.62
CA GLU A 53 12.40 -11.96 14.75
C GLU A 53 11.57 -11.35 13.62
N PHE A 54 11.72 -11.89 12.40
CA PHE A 54 10.92 -11.48 11.26
C PHE A 54 9.44 -11.86 11.43
N CYS A 55 9.15 -13.02 12.03
CA CYS A 55 7.78 -13.44 12.32
C CYS A 55 7.05 -12.48 13.27
N GLU A 56 7.69 -12.04 14.35
CA GLU A 56 7.09 -11.08 15.30
C GLU A 56 6.74 -9.75 14.62
N ILE A 57 7.59 -9.28 13.70
CA ILE A 57 7.31 -8.09 12.89
C ILE A 57 6.07 -8.29 12.01
N ILE A 58 5.88 -9.48 11.44
CA ILE A 58 4.69 -9.80 10.65
C ILE A 58 3.44 -9.87 11.55
N VAL A 59 3.55 -10.43 12.76
CA VAL A 59 2.45 -10.47 13.74
C VAL A 59 1.97 -9.07 14.11
N GLU A 60 2.88 -8.14 14.38
CA GLU A 60 2.53 -6.74 14.67
C GLU A 60 1.77 -6.10 13.48
N LYS A 61 2.22 -6.36 12.25
CA LYS A 61 1.54 -5.88 11.03
C LYS A 61 0.15 -6.50 10.87
N ILE A 62 -0.01 -7.79 11.18
CA ILE A 62 -1.32 -8.48 11.15
C ILE A 62 -2.28 -7.86 12.17
N ASP A 63 -1.81 -7.57 13.39
CA ASP A 63 -2.63 -6.94 14.43
C ASP A 63 -3.16 -5.57 13.99
N LEU A 64 -2.25 -4.70 13.53
CA LEU A 64 -2.60 -3.37 13.01
C LEU A 64 -3.56 -3.45 11.81
N PHE A 65 -3.36 -4.43 10.94
CA PHE A 65 -4.25 -4.68 9.80
C PHE A 65 -5.64 -5.13 10.27
N ASN A 66 -5.72 -6.08 11.20
CA ASN A 66 -6.97 -6.65 11.70
C ASN A 66 -7.83 -5.67 12.49
N ASP A 67 -7.19 -4.65 13.10
CA ASP A 67 -7.87 -3.53 13.74
C ASP A 67 -8.59 -2.61 12.73
N SER A 68 -8.01 -2.46 11.53
CA SER A 68 -8.44 -1.45 10.55
C SER A 68 -9.17 -2.03 9.35
N CYS A 69 -8.99 -3.32 9.06
CA CYS A 69 -9.36 -3.94 7.80
C CYS A 69 -10.10 -5.27 7.97
N LYS A 70 -10.81 -5.66 6.90
CA LYS A 70 -11.47 -6.96 6.76
C LYS A 70 -11.20 -7.53 5.36
N PRO A 71 -11.19 -8.86 5.18
CA PRO A 71 -11.25 -9.89 6.23
C PRO A 71 -9.99 -9.89 7.09
N GLN A 72 -10.05 -10.48 8.28
CA GLN A 72 -8.90 -10.59 9.16
C GLN A 72 -7.95 -11.68 8.65
N ILE A 73 -6.65 -11.45 8.86
CA ILE A 73 -5.58 -12.43 8.64
C ILE A 73 -5.35 -13.15 9.97
N GLU A 74 -5.18 -14.47 9.93
CA GLU A 74 -4.88 -15.27 11.11
C GLU A 74 -3.49 -14.90 11.67
N ILE A 75 -3.39 -14.73 12.99
CA ILE A 75 -2.13 -14.39 13.65
C ILE A 75 -1.21 -15.60 13.61
N LEU A 76 0.04 -15.38 13.20
CA LEU A 76 1.06 -16.44 13.14
C LEU A 76 1.56 -16.83 14.54
N ASP A 77 1.87 -18.11 14.70
CA ASP A 77 2.60 -18.62 15.86
C ASP A 77 4.10 -18.65 15.51
N CYS A 78 4.88 -17.77 16.16
CA CYS A 78 6.27 -17.50 15.82
C CYS A 78 7.28 -18.40 16.55
N GLY A 79 6.80 -19.43 17.27
CA GLY A 79 7.61 -20.44 17.96
C GLY A 79 7.25 -20.62 19.43
#